data_AF-A0A2V9XJ35-F1
#
_entry.id   AF-A0A2V9XJ35-F1
#
_cell.length_a   1.000
_cell.length_b   1.000
_cell.length_c   1.000
_cell.angle_alpha   90.00
_cell.angle_beta   90.00
_cell.angle_gamma   90.00
#
_symmetry.space_group_name_H-M   'P 1'
#
loop_
_entity.id
_entity.type
_entity.pdbx_description
1 polymer ?
#
loop_
_entity_poly.entity_id
_entity_poly.type
_entity_poly.pdbx_seq_one_letter_code
_entity_poly.pdbx_strand_id
1 'polypeptide(L)'
;MRFAESQGDRRPNVYSTSFVYGYRPHAWRNDRPWDWRLFAEFSGEYVGLMERAGALMPGSDASQIFGGPTVLGIYKYFAISGGAQFPIYRDMGRLYPRERVRFAINVSYFLFSHSH
;
A
#
# COMPACT_ATOMS: atom_id res chain seq x y z
N MET A 1 14.95 -13.59 -7.68
CA MET A 1 14.55 -15.02 -7.60
C MET A 1 13.53 -15.29 -8.69
N ARG A 2 13.92 -16.05 -9.74
CA ARG A 2 13.09 -16.35 -10.91
C ARG A 2 12.62 -17.80 -10.76
N PHE A 3 11.38 -18.01 -10.30
CA PHE A 3 10.78 -19.34 -10.32
C PHE A 3 10.32 -19.61 -11.75
N ALA A 4 10.86 -20.65 -12.36
CA ALA A 4 10.38 -21.14 -13.64
C ALA A 4 9.00 -21.76 -13.42
N GLU A 5 7.99 -21.19 -14.09
CA GLU A 5 6.71 -21.83 -14.34
C GLU A 5 7.00 -23.19 -14.99
N SER A 6 6.90 -24.27 -14.22
CA SER A 6 7.26 -25.62 -14.67
C SER A 6 6.34 -26.61 -13.97
N GLN A 7 5.71 -27.47 -14.77
CA GLN A 7 4.79 -28.54 -14.36
C GLN A 7 3.34 -28.14 -13.96
N GLY A 8 2.75 -27.13 -14.59
CA GLY A 8 1.34 -26.79 -14.38
C GLY A 8 1.04 -26.08 -13.05
N ASP A 9 2.09 -25.55 -12.40
CA ASP A 9 1.98 -24.65 -11.25
C ASP A 9 1.86 -23.21 -11.76
N ARG A 10 0.79 -22.51 -11.39
CA ARG A 10 0.54 -21.12 -11.80
C ARG A 10 0.36 -20.23 -10.58
N ARG A 11 1.03 -19.07 -10.60
CA ARG A 11 0.82 -18.03 -9.58
C ARG A 11 -0.59 -17.45 -9.70
N PRO A 12 -1.22 -17.12 -8.55
CA PRO A 12 -2.54 -16.54 -8.56
C PRO A 12 -2.47 -15.12 -9.14
N ASN A 13 -3.54 -14.70 -9.81
CA ASN A 13 -3.69 -13.30 -10.18
C ASN A 13 -3.84 -12.44 -8.91
N VAL A 14 -3.16 -11.29 -8.88
CA VAL A 14 -3.25 -10.34 -7.77
C VAL A 14 -3.85 -9.04 -8.30
N TYR A 15 -4.90 -8.57 -7.62
CA TYR A 15 -5.55 -7.30 -7.87
C TYR A 15 -5.38 -6.40 -6.65
N SER A 16 -4.87 -5.20 -6.88
CA SER A 16 -4.67 -4.19 -5.84
C SER A 16 -5.48 -2.94 -6.17
N THR A 17 -6.14 -2.40 -5.15
CA THR A 17 -6.89 -1.14 -5.23
C THR A 17 -6.45 -0.21 -4.11
N SER A 18 -6.50 1.10 -4.35
CA SER A 18 -6.18 2.10 -3.34
C SER A 18 -7.15 3.27 -3.42
N PHE A 19 -7.50 3.79 -2.25
CA PHE A 19 -8.31 4.99 -2.09
C PHE A 19 -7.64 5.90 -1.08
N VAL A 20 -7.50 7.18 -1.42
CA VAL A 20 -6.80 8.17 -0.58
C VAL A 20 -7.64 9.43 -0.52
N TYR A 21 -7.92 9.87 0.71
CA TYR A 21 -8.54 11.17 0.96
C TYR A 21 -7.56 12.07 1.69
N GLY A 22 -7.14 13.15 1.02
CA GLY A 22 -6.21 14.13 1.56
C GLY A 22 -6.90 15.35 2.17
N TYR A 23 -6.45 15.75 3.34
CA TYR A 23 -6.90 16.96 4.04
C TYR A 23 -5.71 17.84 4.42
N ARG A 24 -5.83 19.14 4.08
CA ARG A 24 -4.89 20.19 4.48
C ARG A 24 -5.59 21.14 5.45
N PRO A 25 -5.38 21.00 6.78
CA PRO A 25 -5.99 21.85 7.79
C PRO A 25 -5.74 23.33 7.52
N HIS A 26 -6.76 24.17 7.69
CA HIS A 26 -6.65 25.60 7.39
C HIS A 26 -5.54 26.29 8.20
N ALA A 27 -5.37 25.91 9.48
CA ALA A 27 -4.33 26.42 10.37
C ALA A 27 -2.89 26.12 9.89
N TRP A 28 -2.70 25.15 8.99
CA TRP A 28 -1.38 24.72 8.48
C TRP A 28 -1.09 25.28 7.09
N ARG A 29 -1.99 26.09 6.52
CA ARG A 29 -1.82 26.74 5.22
C ARG A 29 -0.98 28.03 5.29
N ASN A 30 -0.42 28.33 6.45
CA ASN A 30 0.42 29.51 6.67
C ASN A 30 1.83 29.28 6.12
N ASP A 31 2.60 30.36 5.97
CA ASP A 31 3.98 30.41 5.44
C ASP A 31 5.04 29.77 6.38
N ARG A 32 4.74 28.58 6.89
CA ARG A 32 5.68 27.79 7.67
C ARG A 32 6.63 27.06 6.72
N PRO A 33 7.88 26.82 7.14
CA PRO A 33 8.85 26.07 6.34
C PRO A 33 8.37 24.65 5.97
N TRP A 34 7.49 24.07 6.78
CA TRP A 34 6.92 22.74 6.57
C TRP A 34 5.46 22.83 6.14
N ASP A 35 5.12 22.23 5.00
CA ASP A 35 3.75 22.00 4.56
C ASP A 35 3.30 20.59 4.98
N TRP A 36 2.40 20.54 5.96
CA TRP A 36 1.86 19.29 6.50
C TRP A 36 0.50 18.96 5.89
N ARG A 37 0.29 17.68 5.55
CA ARG A 37 -0.97 17.14 5.03
C ARG A 37 -1.29 15.84 5.74
N LEU A 38 -2.58 15.64 6.01
CA LEU A 38 -3.11 14.41 6.57
C LEU A 38 -3.83 13.63 5.48
N PHE A 39 -3.76 12.32 5.52
CA PHE A 39 -4.54 11.46 4.63
C PHE A 39 -5.23 10.36 5.43
N ALA A 40 -6.41 10.00 4.96
CA ALA A 40 -7.01 8.71 5.24
C ALA A 40 -6.76 7.83 4.01
N GLU A 41 -6.02 6.76 4.19
CA GLU A 41 -5.66 5.83 3.12
C GLU A 41 -6.32 4.48 3.35
N PHE A 42 -6.75 3.87 2.25
CA PHE A 42 -7.28 2.52 2.20
C PHE A 42 -6.59 1.76 1.07
N SER A 43 -6.16 0.54 1.36
CA SER A 43 -5.54 -0.35 0.39
C SER A 43 -6.25 -1.70 0.41
N GLY A 44 -6.67 -2.17 -0.76
CA GLY A 44 -7.31 -3.48 -0.93
C GLY A 44 -6.41 -4.38 -1.75
N GLU A 45 -6.25 -5.63 -1.31
CA GLU A 45 -5.51 -6.67 -2.01
C GLU A 45 -6.40 -7.90 -2.14
N TYR A 46 -6.49 -8.42 -3.36
CA TYR A 46 -7.24 -9.62 -3.69
C TYR A 46 -6.32 -10.55 -4.46
N VAL A 47 -6.13 -11.75 -3.93
CA VAL A 47 -5.29 -12.80 -4.48
C VAL A 47 -6.20 -13.97 -4.83
N GLY A 48 -6.20 -14.37 -6.09
CA GLY A 48 -6.95 -15.52 -6.56
C GLY A 48 -6.39 -16.85 -6.06
N LEU A 49 -6.99 -17.96 -6.49
CA LEU A 49 -6.51 -19.29 -6.17
C LEU A 49 -5.19 -19.59 -6.88
N MET A 50 -4.28 -20.26 -6.17
CA MET A 50 -3.09 -20.87 -6.75
C MET A 50 -3.46 -22.14 -7.50
N GLU A 51 -2.76 -22.42 -8.58
CA GLU A 51 -2.84 -23.67 -9.31
C GLU A 51 -1.57 -24.47 -9.06
N ARG A 52 -1.70 -25.75 -8.70
CA ARG A 52 -0.58 -26.67 -8.51
C ARG A 52 -0.87 -27.97 -9.24
N ALA A 53 0.05 -28.39 -10.12
CA ALA A 53 -0.10 -29.56 -10.98
C ALA A 53 -1.45 -29.60 -11.75
N GLY A 54 -1.92 -28.43 -12.22
CA GLY A 54 -3.20 -28.32 -12.94
C GLY A 54 -4.46 -28.31 -12.06
N ALA A 55 -4.32 -28.30 -10.73
CA ALA A 55 -5.43 -28.27 -9.78
C ALA A 55 -5.45 -26.98 -8.97
N LEU A 56 -6.63 -26.36 -8.83
CA LEU A 56 -6.83 -25.22 -7.94
C LEU A 56 -6.66 -25.67 -6.49
N MET A 57 -5.85 -24.94 -5.71
CA MET A 57 -5.62 -25.21 -4.30
C MET A 57 -6.62 -24.42 -3.43
N PRO A 58 -7.61 -25.05 -2.77
CA PRO A 58 -8.55 -24.33 -1.92
C PRO A 58 -7.85 -23.68 -0.72
N GLY A 59 -8.27 -22.47 -0.33
CA GLY A 59 -7.67 -21.72 0.78
C GLY A 59 -6.30 -21.14 0.48
N SER A 60 -5.98 -20.99 -0.81
CA SER A 60 -4.79 -20.27 -1.33
C SER A 60 -5.15 -18.89 -1.89
N ASP A 61 -6.41 -18.48 -1.73
CA ASP A 61 -6.92 -17.15 -1.99
C ASP A 61 -6.84 -16.26 -0.73
N ALA A 62 -6.80 -14.95 -0.97
CA ALA A 62 -6.79 -13.95 0.09
C ALA A 62 -7.44 -12.66 -0.38
N SER A 63 -8.29 -12.08 0.45
CA SER A 63 -8.86 -10.75 0.30
C SER A 63 -8.65 -9.97 1.58
N GLN A 64 -8.00 -8.82 1.47
CA GLN A 64 -7.77 -7.94 2.61
C GLN A 64 -7.92 -6.49 2.23
N ILE A 65 -8.49 -5.71 3.15
CA ILE A 65 -8.58 -4.26 3.04
C ILE A 65 -7.96 -3.69 4.30
N PHE A 66 -6.97 -2.83 4.13
CA PHE A 66 -6.40 -2.03 5.19
C PHE A 66 -6.90 -0.60 5.07
N GLY A 67 -6.95 0.09 6.20
CA GLY A 67 -7.07 1.53 6.20
C GLY A 67 -6.44 2.16 7.42
N GLY A 68 -6.09 3.42 7.31
CA GLY A 68 -5.54 4.16 8.42
C GLY A 68 -4.99 5.53 8.03
N PRO A 69 -4.52 6.28 9.04
CA PRO A 69 -4.01 7.62 8.85
C PRO A 69 -2.57 7.61 8.33
N THR A 70 -2.28 8.55 7.43
CA THR A 70 -0.92 8.90 7.05
C THR A 70 -0.72 10.41 7.09
N VAL A 71 0.54 10.83 7.16
CA VAL A 71 0.95 12.23 7.18
C VAL A 71 2.04 12.45 6.14
N LEU A 72 2.04 13.60 5.49
CA LEU A 72 3.10 14.08 4.61
C LEU A 72 3.58 15.43 5.11
N GLY A 73 4.89 15.58 5.28
CA GLY A 73 5.58 16.83 5.52
C GLY A 73 6.49 17.16 4.36
N ILE A 74 6.31 18.32 3.76
CA ILE A 74 7.17 18.84 2.68
C ILE A 74 8.01 19.99 3.24
N TYR A 75 9.33 19.91 3.08
CA TYR A 75 10.29 20.95 3.42
C TYR A 75 11.23 21.20 2.25
N LYS A 76 11.08 22.35 1.60
CA LYS A 76 11.84 22.73 0.39
C LYS A 76 11.79 21.62 -0.68
N TYR A 77 12.88 20.88 -0.84
CA TYR A 77 13.04 19.81 -1.83
C TYR A 77 12.81 18.41 -1.26
N PHE A 78 12.56 18.28 0.04
CA PHE A 78 12.36 17.01 0.72
C PHE A 78 10.90 16.82 1.08
N ALA A 79 10.40 15.62 0.84
CA ALA A 79 9.11 15.15 1.34
C ALA A 79 9.34 13.93 2.22
N ILE A 80 8.75 13.93 3.40
CA ILE A 80 8.71 12.79 4.31
C ILE A 80 7.25 12.46 4.51
N SER A 81 6.87 11.23 4.20
CA SER A 81 5.54 10.72 4.53
C SER A 81 5.62 9.43 5.30
N GLY A 82 4.58 9.18 6.09
CA GLY A 82 4.44 7.90 6.74
C GLY A 82 3.12 7.76 7.45
N GLY A 83 2.81 6.53 7.84
CA GLY A 83 1.60 6.24 8.56
C GLY A 83 1.46 4.76 8.86
N ALA A 84 0.30 4.43 9.42
CA ALA A 84 -0.06 3.08 9.81
C ALA A 84 -1.43 2.74 9.24
N GLN A 85 -1.54 1.56 8.65
CA GLN A 85 -2.80 0.98 8.21
C GLN A 85 -3.09 -0.28 9.02
N PHE A 86 -4.36 -0.44 9.35
CA PHE A 86 -4.88 -1.57 10.11
C PHE A 86 -5.86 -2.34 9.23
N PRO A 87 -5.94 -3.66 9.36
CA PRO A 87 -6.88 -4.45 8.59
C PRO A 87 -8.32 -4.13 9.01
N ILE A 88 -9.12 -3.65 8.07
CA ILE A 88 -10.55 -3.40 8.23
C ILE A 88 -11.34 -4.65 7.86
N TYR A 89 -10.95 -5.30 6.76
CA TYR A 89 -11.52 -6.56 6.30
C TYR A 89 -10.41 -7.56 6.01
N ARG A 90 -10.62 -8.82 6.39
CA ARG A 90 -9.69 -9.91 6.10
C ARG A 90 -10.46 -11.21 5.92
N ASP A 91 -10.36 -11.76 4.73
CA ASP A 91 -10.71 -13.13 4.43
C ASP A 91 -9.48 -13.77 3.78
N MET A 92 -8.73 -14.54 4.57
CA MET A 92 -7.47 -15.11 4.12
C MET A 92 -7.47 -16.61 4.40
N GLY A 93 -7.16 -17.39 3.38
CA GLY A 93 -6.87 -18.80 3.52
C GLY A 93 -5.69 -19.06 4.48
N ARG A 94 -5.59 -20.30 4.99
CA ARG A 94 -4.58 -20.68 6.00
C ARG A 94 -3.12 -20.51 5.53
N LEU A 95 -2.91 -20.33 4.23
CA LEU A 95 -1.60 -20.19 3.61
C LEU A 95 -1.00 -18.79 3.75
N TYR A 96 -1.79 -17.75 4.03
CA TYR A 96 -1.28 -16.38 4.16
C TYR A 96 -1.08 -15.96 5.62
N PRO A 97 0.02 -15.24 5.92
CA PRO A 97 0.23 -14.66 7.23
C PRO A 97 -0.82 -13.57 7.50
N ARG A 98 -1.41 -13.60 8.69
CA ARG A 98 -2.39 -12.59 9.12
C ARG A 98 -1.67 -11.31 9.53
N GLU A 99 -1.52 -10.39 8.58
CA GLU A 99 -1.03 -9.04 8.85
C GLU A 99 -2.00 -8.32 9.83
N ARG A 100 -1.43 -7.69 10.87
CA ARG A 100 -2.18 -6.99 11.92
C ARG A 100 -2.00 -5.48 11.86
N VAL A 101 -0.84 -5.03 11.39
CA VAL A 101 -0.44 -3.64 11.26
C VAL A 101 0.49 -3.55 10.07
N ARG A 102 0.25 -2.57 9.22
CA ARG A 102 1.14 -2.16 8.14
C ARG A 102 1.63 -0.75 8.44
N PHE A 103 2.94 -0.54 8.51
CA PHE A 103 3.51 0.80 8.62
C PHE A 103 4.38 1.06 7.39
N ALA A 104 4.37 2.31 6.92
CA ALA A 104 5.20 2.73 5.81
C ALA A 104 5.79 4.10 6.10
N ILE A 105 7.03 4.29 5.68
CA ILE A 105 7.72 5.58 5.71
C ILE A 105 8.37 5.75 4.35
N ASN A 106 8.09 6.88 3.69
CA ASN A 106 8.67 7.23 2.41
C ASN A 106 9.40 8.57 2.53
N VAL A 107 10.62 8.61 2.00
CA VAL A 107 11.41 9.83 1.85
C VAL A 107 11.58 10.07 0.36
N SER A 108 11.19 11.26 -0.10
CA SER A 108 11.26 11.66 -1.50
C SER A 108 12.02 12.97 -1.62
N TYR A 109 12.79 13.10 -2.70
CA TYR A 109 13.57 14.30 -3.02
C TYR A 109 13.14 14.83 -4.39
N PHE A 110 12.78 16.10 -4.46
CA PHE A 110 12.35 16.76 -5.69
C PHE A 110 13.53 17.47 -6.35
N LEU A 111 13.99 16.93 -7.49
CA LEU A 111 14.92 17.61 -8.38
C LEU A 111 14.14 18.51 -9.35
N PHE A 112 14.01 19.79 -9.02
CA PHE A 112 13.54 20.77 -10.00
C PHE A 112 14.72 21.17 -10.89
N SER A 113 14.76 20.64 -12.11
CA SER A 113 15.62 21.16 -13.17
C SER A 113 15.07 22.51 -13.62
N HIS A 114 15.77 23.60 -13.32
CA HIS A 114 15.55 24.86 -14.02
C HIS A 114 16.14 24.71 -15.43
N SER A 115 15.34 24.24 -16.39
CA SER A 115 15.66 24.50 -17.80
C SER A 115 15.29 25.96 -18.06
N HIS A 116 16.30 26.80 -18.18
CA HIS A 116 16.19 28.20 -18.55
C HIS A 116 16.44 28.37 -20.05
#